data_AF-A0A926KJI6-F1
#
_entry.id   AF-A0A926KJI6-F1
#
_cell.length_a   1.000
_cell.length_b   1.000
_cell.length_c   1.000
_cell.angle_alpha   90.00
_cell.angle_beta   90.00
_cell.angle_gamma   90.00
#
_symmetry.space_group_name_H-M   'P 1'
#
loop_
_entity.id
_entity.type
_entity.pdbx_description
1 polymer ?
#
loop_
_entity_poly.entity_id
_entity_poly.type
_entity_poly.pdbx_seq_one_letter_code
_entity_poly.pdbx_strand_id
1 'polypeptide(L)'
;MALTPEDVVKKEFTKPKGFGKSGYDEIQVDDFLDEIVVELRRLNAENEELATQLADCRRSSGKPANLAKGDPSTAVPVGDAPTQSVPAITPAAPAPPAPDHAAAQRKVDAAQRELKDIEGRLKTARDELAKAQHDTKAEQDKLNGLREQVAAAERDLKTAQDNAAAAAAAPAPKRPEPQQGETHGFAAGAGAAGAGAGSAAGVIALAQKLHDEHVREGEATRDKLIRDAQDHHDKVVGDANSKSEELVRTGQSKYDEFLSTGKAKFDDFVQRGQSKYDELVNSGQAKHDDLVKTGQARHDELISTGQHKHDDLIKTANDERTTVLTDLGSQRDALTSKIDSLRGFESDYRSKLRGYIEGQLDQLKSVGLDDVKRDNQQG
;
A
#
# COMPACT_ATOMS: atom_id res chain seq x y z
N MET A 1 -28.38 -1.88 -15.73
CA MET A 1 -27.54 -0.78 -16.25
C MET A 1 -26.68 -0.30 -15.10
N ALA A 2 -25.38 -0.60 -15.12
CA ALA A 2 -24.45 -0.12 -14.10
C ALA A 2 -24.05 1.32 -14.46
N LEU A 3 -23.94 2.20 -13.47
CA LEU A 3 -23.37 3.54 -13.67
C LEU A 3 -21.94 3.37 -14.17
N THR A 4 -21.58 4.08 -15.24
CA THR A 4 -20.18 4.15 -15.67
C THR A 4 -19.48 5.29 -14.92
N PRO A 5 -18.15 5.22 -14.74
CA PRO A 5 -17.39 6.34 -14.18
C PRO A 5 -17.63 7.66 -14.93
N GLU A 6 -17.84 7.57 -16.24
CA GLU A 6 -18.13 8.73 -17.10
C GLU A 6 -19.53 9.32 -16.85
N ASP A 7 -20.49 8.54 -16.36
CA ASP A 7 -21.83 9.02 -15.99
C ASP A 7 -21.81 9.81 -14.68
N VAL A 8 -20.86 9.51 -13.79
CA VAL A 8 -20.68 10.21 -12.51
C VAL A 8 -20.01 11.56 -12.76
N VAL A 9 -18.97 11.61 -13.59
CA VAL A 9 -18.27 12.85 -13.97
C VAL A 9 -19.19 13.82 -14.72
N LYS A 10 -20.09 13.30 -15.57
CA LYS A 10 -21.03 14.13 -16.35
C LYS A 10 -22.30 14.49 -15.59
N LYS A 11 -22.40 14.16 -14.29
CA LYS A 11 -23.63 14.33 -13.54
C LYS A 11 -23.78 15.76 -13.05
N GLU A 12 -24.74 16.49 -13.62
CA GLU A 12 -25.12 17.81 -13.13
C GLU A 12 -26.27 17.72 -12.12
N PHE A 13 -26.11 18.37 -10.97
CA PHE A 13 -27.17 18.53 -9.98
C PHE A 13 -27.84 19.89 -10.09
N THR A 14 -29.17 19.91 -9.98
CA THR A 14 -29.94 21.16 -9.99
C THR A 14 -29.88 21.83 -8.62
N LYS A 15 -29.54 23.13 -8.60
CA LYS A 15 -29.51 23.91 -7.35
C LYS A 15 -30.93 24.01 -6.75
N PRO A 16 -31.11 23.82 -5.43
CA PRO A 16 -32.45 23.85 -4.82
C PRO A 16 -33.08 25.24 -4.99
N LYS A 17 -34.22 25.29 -5.70
CA LYS A 17 -35.01 26.52 -5.88
C LYS A 17 -35.86 26.78 -4.64
N GLY A 18 -35.41 27.67 -3.77
CA GLY A 18 -36.17 28.19 -2.63
C GLY A 18 -35.32 29.09 -1.73
N PHE A 19 -35.86 30.23 -1.30
CA PHE A 19 -35.19 31.16 -0.38
C PHE A 19 -34.88 30.44 0.94
N GLY A 20 -33.60 30.27 1.28
CA GLY A 20 -33.15 29.72 2.56
C GLY A 20 -32.97 28.20 2.64
N LYS A 21 -33.10 27.45 1.53
CA LYS A 21 -32.67 26.03 1.50
C LYS A 21 -31.23 25.93 1.02
N SER A 22 -30.30 25.80 1.96
CA SER A 22 -28.90 25.49 1.62
C SER A 22 -28.84 24.09 1.02
N GLY A 23 -28.26 23.99 -0.18
CA GLY A 23 -27.86 22.69 -0.73
C GLY A 23 -26.63 22.15 -0.03
N TYR A 24 -26.19 20.97 -0.47
CA TYR A 24 -24.84 20.48 -0.17
C TYR A 24 -23.80 21.43 -0.78
N ASP A 25 -22.65 21.54 -0.13
CA ASP A 25 -21.53 22.33 -0.63
C ASP A 25 -21.01 21.71 -1.93
N GLU A 26 -20.96 22.51 -3.00
CA GLU A 26 -20.58 22.06 -4.34
C GLU A 26 -19.16 21.49 -4.35
N ILE A 27 -18.24 22.11 -3.61
CA ILE A 27 -16.83 21.66 -3.54
C ILE A 27 -16.75 20.30 -2.81
N GLN A 28 -17.48 20.15 -1.72
CA GLN A 28 -17.49 18.90 -0.96
C GLN A 28 -18.15 17.75 -1.74
N VAL A 29 -19.17 18.06 -2.54
CA VAL A 29 -19.80 17.08 -3.42
C VAL A 29 -18.83 16.68 -4.54
N ASP A 30 -18.14 17.63 -5.16
CA ASP A 30 -17.17 17.35 -6.22
C ASP A 30 -15.99 16.50 -5.72
N ASP A 31 -15.40 16.84 -4.55
CA ASP A 31 -14.33 16.04 -3.94
C ASP A 31 -14.77 14.59 -3.65
N PHE A 32 -16.00 14.41 -3.17
CA PHE A 32 -16.57 13.09 -2.91
C PHE A 32 -16.86 12.31 -4.21
N LEU A 33 -17.30 12.99 -5.26
CA LEU A 33 -17.51 12.38 -6.57
C LEU A 33 -16.19 11.94 -7.22
N ASP A 34 -15.10 12.69 -7.04
CA ASP A 34 -13.78 12.29 -7.50
C ASP A 34 -13.32 10.99 -6.81
N GLU A 35 -13.54 10.85 -5.50
CA GLU A 35 -13.28 9.61 -4.77
C GLU A 35 -14.15 8.45 -5.29
N ILE A 36 -15.44 8.68 -5.53
CA ILE A 36 -16.35 7.69 -6.11
C ILE A 36 -15.89 7.24 -7.50
N VAL A 37 -15.44 8.16 -8.36
CA VAL A 37 -14.98 7.83 -9.72
C VAL A 37 -13.72 6.96 -9.67
N VAL A 38 -12.79 7.24 -8.76
CA VAL A 38 -11.58 6.43 -8.56
C VAL A 38 -11.96 5.02 -8.12
N GLU A 39 -12.84 4.88 -7.11
CA GLU A 39 -13.28 3.57 -6.63
C GLU A 39 -14.13 2.81 -7.66
N LEU A 40 -14.96 3.50 -8.45
CA LEU A 40 -15.76 2.86 -9.50
C LEU A 40 -14.88 2.34 -10.65
N ARG A 41 -13.79 3.06 -10.99
CA ARG A 41 -12.78 2.56 -11.95
C ARG A 41 -12.04 1.35 -11.40
N ARG A 42 -11.67 1.38 -10.12
CA ARG A 42 -11.04 0.24 -9.43
C ARG A 42 -11.95 -0.99 -9.40
N LEU A 43 -13.21 -0.83 -8.99
CA LEU A 43 -14.19 -1.92 -8.95
C LEU A 43 -14.48 -2.50 -10.34
N ASN A 44 -14.50 -1.67 -11.38
CA ASN A 44 -14.63 -2.17 -12.75
C ASN A 44 -13.40 -2.97 -13.19
N ALA A 45 -12.18 -2.50 -12.88
CA ALA A 45 -10.96 -3.25 -13.16
C ALA A 45 -10.92 -4.58 -12.39
N GLU A 46 -11.33 -4.59 -11.11
CA GLU A 46 -11.43 -5.81 -10.30
C GLU A 46 -12.50 -6.77 -10.84
N ASN A 47 -13.64 -6.27 -11.30
CA ASN A 47 -14.66 -7.10 -11.95
C ASN A 47 -14.16 -7.70 -13.28
N GLU A 48 -13.41 -6.94 -14.09
CA GLU A 48 -12.79 -7.44 -15.33
C GLU A 48 -11.71 -8.49 -15.03
N GLU A 49 -10.92 -8.27 -13.97
CA GLU A 49 -9.92 -9.23 -13.50
C GLU A 49 -10.60 -10.51 -13.01
N LEU A 50 -11.62 -10.42 -12.16
CA LEU A 50 -12.41 -11.56 -11.69
C LEU A 50 -13.10 -12.30 -12.83
N ALA A 51 -13.65 -11.58 -13.82
CA ALA A 51 -14.22 -12.20 -15.01
C ALA A 51 -13.17 -12.98 -15.82
N THR A 52 -11.95 -12.44 -15.91
CA THR A 52 -10.81 -13.10 -16.56
C THR A 52 -10.39 -14.34 -15.79
N GLN A 53 -10.25 -14.23 -14.46
CA GLN A 53 -9.93 -15.34 -13.57
C GLN A 53 -11.00 -16.45 -13.64
N LEU A 54 -12.28 -16.11 -13.72
CA LEU A 54 -13.36 -17.08 -13.91
C LEU A 54 -13.31 -17.72 -15.29
N ALA A 55 -12.97 -16.97 -16.33
CA ALA A 55 -12.78 -17.50 -17.67
C ALA A 55 -11.59 -18.47 -17.74
N ASP A 56 -10.46 -18.12 -17.10
CA ASP A 56 -9.30 -19.00 -16.96
C ASP A 56 -9.60 -20.24 -16.12
N CYS A 57 -10.33 -20.08 -15.03
CA CYS A 57 -10.77 -21.20 -14.20
C CYS A 57 -11.76 -22.11 -14.96
N ARG A 58 -12.65 -21.56 -15.79
CA ARG A 58 -13.50 -22.35 -16.69
C ARG A 58 -12.71 -23.05 -17.79
N ARG A 59 -11.67 -22.42 -18.33
CA ARG A 59 -10.75 -23.01 -19.31
C ARG A 59 -9.93 -24.14 -18.70
N SER A 60 -9.42 -23.97 -17.48
CA SER A 60 -8.57 -24.93 -16.77
C SER A 60 -9.35 -26.08 -16.11
N SER A 61 -10.60 -25.85 -15.71
CA SER A 61 -11.47 -26.88 -15.11
C SER A 61 -12.14 -27.81 -16.13
N GLY A 62 -11.90 -27.65 -17.44
CA GLY A 62 -12.27 -28.63 -18.47
C GLY A 62 -13.76 -29.02 -18.50
N LYS A 63 -14.67 -28.17 -18.01
CA LYS A 63 -16.10 -28.45 -18.06
C LYS A 63 -16.66 -27.96 -19.40
N PRO A 64 -17.03 -28.84 -20.35
CA PRO A 64 -17.66 -28.41 -21.58
C PRO A 64 -18.98 -27.70 -21.26
N ALA A 65 -19.11 -26.50 -21.79
CA ALA A 65 -20.32 -25.71 -21.76
C ALA A 65 -21.45 -26.47 -22.48
N ASN A 66 -22.31 -27.11 -21.71
CA ASN A 66 -23.70 -27.27 -22.13
C ASN A 66 -24.57 -26.42 -21.19
N LEU A 67 -24.74 -25.16 -21.56
CA LEU A 67 -25.88 -24.35 -21.17
C LEU A 67 -26.13 -23.41 -22.34
N ALA A 68 -27.00 -23.90 -23.23
CA ALA A 68 -27.63 -23.14 -24.28
C ALA A 68 -28.19 -21.83 -23.71
N LYS A 69 -27.99 -20.75 -24.47
CA LYS A 69 -28.80 -19.54 -24.41
C LYS A 69 -30.27 -19.95 -24.56
N GLY A 70 -31.06 -19.68 -23.53
CA GLY A 70 -32.51 -19.66 -23.58
C GLY A 70 -32.97 -18.32 -23.01
N ASP A 71 -33.51 -17.47 -23.88
CA ASP A 71 -34.14 -16.20 -23.55
C ASP A 71 -35.38 -16.38 -22.63
N PRO A 72 -35.81 -15.30 -21.94
CA PRO A 72 -36.81 -15.34 -20.90
C PRO A 72 -38.22 -15.27 -21.48
N SER A 73 -39.10 -16.20 -21.12
CA SER A 73 -40.54 -15.96 -21.29
C SER A 73 -41.39 -16.80 -20.35
N THR A 74 -42.29 -16.07 -19.69
CA THR A 74 -43.63 -16.45 -19.19
C THR A 74 -43.75 -17.16 -17.83
N ALA A 75 -44.27 -16.35 -16.91
CA ALA A 75 -44.84 -16.66 -15.62
C ALA A 75 -46.27 -17.25 -15.75
N VAL A 76 -46.58 -18.27 -14.92
CA VAL A 76 -47.88 -18.74 -14.32
C VAL A 76 -49.12 -19.00 -15.23
N PRO A 77 -50.11 -19.87 -14.87
CA PRO A 77 -50.70 -20.16 -13.53
C PRO A 77 -50.94 -21.67 -13.17
N VAL A 78 -50.89 -22.09 -11.89
CA VAL A 78 -51.94 -22.30 -10.85
C VAL A 78 -53.00 -23.41 -11.11
N GLY A 79 -53.11 -24.32 -10.12
CA GLY A 79 -54.27 -25.18 -9.81
C GLY A 79 -53.95 -26.68 -9.93
N ASP A 80 -54.32 -27.61 -9.06
CA ASP A 80 -55.07 -27.61 -7.80
C ASP A 80 -54.79 -29.01 -7.16
N ALA A 81 -54.87 -29.13 -5.83
CA ALA A 81 -54.84 -30.41 -5.11
C ALA A 81 -56.31 -30.90 -4.94
N PRO A 82 -56.67 -32.18 -4.58
CA PRO A 82 -56.19 -32.84 -3.36
C PRO A 82 -56.23 -34.40 -3.26
N THR A 83 -55.56 -34.89 -2.19
CA THR A 83 -55.86 -36.04 -1.29
C THR A 83 -55.79 -37.53 -1.70
N GLN A 84 -54.81 -38.19 -1.04
CA GLN A 84 -54.86 -39.42 -0.21
C GLN A 84 -55.03 -40.82 -0.84
N SER A 85 -53.98 -41.65 -0.72
CA SER A 85 -53.99 -42.88 0.10
C SER A 85 -52.59 -43.53 0.17
N VAL A 86 -52.18 -43.90 1.38
CA VAL A 86 -51.08 -44.83 1.76
C VAL A 86 -51.78 -46.07 2.37
N PRO A 87 -51.20 -47.29 2.48
CA PRO A 87 -49.78 -47.64 2.71
C PRO A 87 -49.33 -48.88 1.86
N ALA A 88 -48.13 -49.48 1.88
CA ALA A 88 -47.15 -49.72 2.92
C ALA A 88 -45.85 -50.37 2.31
N ILE A 89 -44.75 -50.28 3.06
CA ILE A 89 -43.55 -51.15 3.14
C ILE A 89 -42.51 -51.18 2.00
N THR A 90 -41.38 -50.51 2.22
CA THR A 90 -40.03 -51.12 2.05
C THR A 90 -39.01 -50.39 2.93
N PRO A 91 -38.21 -51.08 3.77
CA PRO A 91 -37.23 -50.43 4.65
C PRO A 91 -35.99 -49.96 3.89
N ALA A 92 -35.44 -48.86 4.40
CA ALA A 92 -34.31 -48.10 3.91
C ALA A 92 -33.07 -48.93 3.52
N ALA A 93 -32.57 -48.66 2.30
CA ALA A 93 -31.18 -48.87 1.94
C ALA A 93 -30.30 -47.76 2.55
N PRO A 94 -29.07 -48.05 2.99
CA PRO A 94 -28.23 -47.09 3.68
C PRO A 94 -27.69 -46.04 2.71
N ALA A 95 -27.81 -44.78 3.11
CA ALA A 95 -27.25 -43.63 2.43
C ALA A 95 -25.70 -43.69 2.39
N PRO A 96 -25.06 -43.16 1.33
CA PRO A 96 -23.62 -42.94 1.32
C PRO A 96 -23.23 -41.96 2.44
N PRO A 97 -22.04 -42.11 3.06
CA PRO A 97 -21.63 -41.29 4.20
C PRO A 97 -21.54 -39.81 3.81
N ALA A 98 -22.14 -38.97 4.65
CA ALA A 98 -22.10 -37.52 4.56
C ALA A 98 -20.64 -37.00 4.53
N PRO A 99 -20.36 -35.89 3.83
CA PRO A 99 -19.07 -35.24 3.88
C PRO A 99 -18.73 -34.86 5.33
N ASP A 100 -17.48 -35.04 5.74
CA ASP A 100 -16.98 -34.80 7.09
C ASP A 100 -17.36 -33.41 7.65
N HIS A 101 -18.53 -33.31 8.30
CA HIS A 101 -18.97 -32.10 9.00
C HIS A 101 -17.96 -31.67 10.07
N ALA A 102 -17.21 -32.62 10.64
CA ALA A 102 -16.13 -32.35 11.58
C ALA A 102 -14.93 -31.63 10.93
N ALA A 103 -14.61 -31.94 9.67
CA ALA A 103 -13.55 -31.25 8.93
C ALA A 103 -13.98 -29.84 8.50
N ALA A 104 -15.25 -29.67 8.13
CA ALA A 104 -15.84 -28.36 7.87
C ALA A 104 -15.87 -27.49 9.13
N GLN A 105 -16.26 -28.04 10.28
CA GLN A 105 -16.32 -27.32 11.56
C GLN A 105 -14.94 -26.82 12.00
N ARG A 106 -13.89 -27.63 11.86
CA ARG A 106 -12.50 -27.23 12.19
C ARG A 106 -12.01 -26.07 11.34
N LYS A 107 -12.40 -26.00 10.07
CA LYS A 107 -12.06 -24.87 9.18
C LYS A 107 -12.80 -23.60 9.58
N VAL A 108 -14.06 -23.71 10.01
CA VAL A 108 -14.83 -22.58 10.52
C VAL A 108 -14.22 -22.06 11.83
N ASP A 109 -13.84 -22.94 12.76
CA ASP A 109 -13.19 -22.55 14.01
C ASP A 109 -11.80 -21.90 13.78
N ALA A 110 -11.05 -22.39 12.79
CA ALA A 110 -9.78 -21.78 12.37
C ALA A 110 -9.99 -20.39 11.78
N ALA A 111 -10.96 -20.23 10.86
CA ALA A 111 -11.30 -18.95 10.27
C ALA A 111 -11.82 -17.94 11.30
N GLN A 112 -12.57 -18.39 12.31
CA GLN A 112 -13.03 -17.53 13.42
C GLN A 112 -11.89 -17.04 14.31
N ARG A 113 -10.84 -17.85 14.51
CA ARG A 113 -9.64 -17.44 15.27
C ARG A 113 -8.82 -16.43 14.48
N GLU A 114 -8.68 -16.62 13.17
CA GLU A 114 -8.00 -15.66 12.30
C GLU A 114 -8.75 -14.33 12.22
N LEU A 115 -10.08 -14.34 12.12
CA LEU A 115 -10.89 -13.12 12.18
C LEU A 115 -10.68 -12.35 13.48
N LYS A 116 -10.63 -13.05 14.62
CA LYS A 116 -10.39 -12.41 15.91
C LYS A 116 -8.99 -11.82 16.04
N ASP A 117 -7.98 -12.48 15.47
CA ASP A 117 -6.61 -11.95 15.44
C ASP A 117 -6.48 -10.74 14.50
N ILE A 118 -7.11 -10.80 13.33
CA ILE A 118 -7.19 -9.68 12.38
C ILE A 118 -7.90 -8.49 13.03
N GLU A 119 -9.03 -8.69 13.71
CA GLU A 119 -9.72 -7.63 14.45
C GLU A 119 -8.84 -7.02 15.55
N GLY A 120 -8.07 -7.84 16.27
CA GLY A 120 -7.09 -7.38 17.24
C GLY A 120 -6.03 -6.48 16.61
N ARG A 121 -5.44 -6.92 15.49
CA ARG A 121 -4.44 -6.17 14.73
C ARG A 121 -5.01 -4.90 14.10
N LEU A 122 -6.27 -4.92 13.68
CA LEU A 122 -6.96 -3.77 13.10
C LEU A 122 -7.25 -2.72 14.19
N LYS A 123 -7.58 -3.17 15.42
CA LYS A 123 -7.72 -2.28 16.57
C LYS A 123 -6.39 -1.63 16.95
N THR A 124 -5.30 -2.39 17.04
CA THR A 124 -3.97 -1.81 17.34
C THR A 124 -3.51 -0.85 16.26
N ALA A 125 -3.69 -1.19 14.97
CA ALA A 125 -3.37 -0.30 13.86
C ALA A 125 -4.20 0.99 13.89
N ARG A 126 -5.47 0.92 14.30
CA ARG A 126 -6.34 2.08 14.44
C ARG A 126 -5.90 2.99 15.60
N ASP A 127 -5.50 2.41 16.72
CA ASP A 127 -4.96 3.15 17.86
C ASP A 127 -3.61 3.82 17.52
N GLU A 128 -2.76 3.16 16.74
CA GLU A 128 -1.52 3.74 16.22
C GLU A 128 -1.77 4.86 15.20
N LEU A 129 -2.74 4.71 14.29
CA LEU A 129 -3.15 5.76 13.36
C LEU A 129 -3.68 6.99 14.11
N ALA A 130 -4.48 6.78 15.16
CA ALA A 130 -5.01 7.86 15.99
C ALA A 130 -3.89 8.64 16.71
N LYS A 131 -2.87 7.94 17.21
CA LYS A 131 -1.68 8.57 17.80
C LYS A 131 -0.88 9.36 16.77
N ALA A 132 -0.62 8.78 15.60
CA ALA A 132 0.09 9.46 14.52
C ALA A 132 -0.65 10.72 14.04
N GLN A 133 -1.99 10.67 13.95
CA GLN A 133 -2.83 11.83 13.64
C GLN A 133 -2.78 12.92 14.72
N HIS A 134 -2.75 12.53 15.99
CA HIS A 134 -2.59 13.48 17.10
C HIS A 134 -1.22 14.17 17.06
N ASP A 135 -0.14 13.42 16.82
CA ASP A 135 1.22 13.96 16.77
C ASP A 135 1.41 14.88 15.56
N THR A 136 0.86 14.54 14.40
CA THR A 136 0.88 15.42 13.22
C THR A 136 0.09 16.70 13.44
N LYS A 137 -1.06 16.64 14.13
CA LYS A 137 -1.84 17.84 14.48
C LYS A 137 -1.07 18.73 15.47
N ALA A 138 -0.45 18.13 16.49
CA ALA A 138 0.38 18.86 17.44
C ALA A 138 1.58 19.55 16.75
N GLU A 139 2.18 18.89 15.75
CA GLU A 139 3.29 19.47 14.99
C GLU A 139 2.83 20.57 14.02
N GLN A 140 1.63 20.44 13.43
CA GLN A 140 1.00 21.51 12.66
C GLN A 140 0.69 22.74 13.52
N ASP A 141 0.20 22.55 14.74
CA ASP A 141 -0.06 23.65 15.68
C ASP A 141 1.23 24.37 16.07
N LYS A 142 2.34 23.63 16.28
CA LYS A 142 3.67 24.23 16.48
C LYS A 142 4.14 25.02 15.25
N LEU A 143 3.96 24.50 14.04
CA LEU A 143 4.32 25.21 12.81
C LEU A 143 3.52 26.48 12.61
N ASN A 144 2.23 26.47 12.94
CA ASN A 144 1.38 27.67 12.90
C ASN A 144 1.85 28.70 13.94
N GLY A 145 2.17 28.26 15.16
CA GLY A 145 2.74 29.13 16.20
C GLY A 145 4.08 29.76 15.79
N LEU A 146 4.98 28.99 15.17
CA LEU A 146 6.24 29.53 14.63
C LEU A 146 6.00 30.53 13.50
N ARG A 147 5.03 30.27 12.61
CA ARG A 147 4.67 31.22 11.53
C ARG A 147 4.13 32.53 12.10
N GLU A 148 3.32 32.48 13.15
CA GLU A 148 2.83 33.69 13.83
C GLU A 148 3.97 34.48 14.48
N GLN A 149 4.94 33.79 15.10
CA GLN A 149 6.12 34.43 15.66
C GLN A 149 7.00 35.09 14.59
N VAL A 150 7.18 34.42 13.43
CA VAL A 150 7.90 35.01 12.29
C VAL A 150 7.15 36.22 11.75
N ALA A 151 5.83 36.14 11.58
CA ALA A 151 5.02 37.27 11.11
C ALA A 151 5.02 38.44 12.11
N ALA A 152 5.07 38.18 13.42
CA ALA A 152 5.22 39.22 14.44
C ALA A 152 6.61 39.89 14.35
N ALA A 153 7.67 39.10 14.26
CA ALA A 153 9.03 39.61 14.10
C ALA A 153 9.21 40.44 12.81
N GLU A 154 8.57 40.05 11.71
CA GLU A 154 8.56 40.82 10.46
C GLU A 154 7.83 42.16 10.59
N ARG A 155 6.72 42.21 11.34
CA ARG A 155 6.03 43.48 11.65
C ARG A 155 6.86 44.38 12.54
N ASP A 156 7.53 43.81 13.54
CA ASP A 156 8.43 44.56 14.42
C ASP A 156 9.64 45.10 13.65
N LEU A 157 10.18 44.32 12.70
CA LEU A 157 11.25 44.77 11.82
C LEU A 157 10.79 45.89 10.89
N LYS A 158 9.59 45.77 10.32
CA LYS A 158 9.02 46.80 9.44
C LYS A 158 8.76 48.11 10.20
N THR A 159 8.18 48.03 11.39
CA THR A 159 7.97 49.23 12.24
C THR A 159 9.28 49.84 12.70
N ALA A 160 10.32 49.05 13.00
CA ALA A 160 11.66 49.55 13.29
C ALA A 160 12.30 50.23 12.07
N GLN A 161 12.11 49.70 10.86
CA GLN A 161 12.57 50.32 9.61
C GLN A 161 11.84 51.62 9.31
N ASP A 162 10.52 51.67 9.47
CA ASP A 162 9.71 52.88 9.28
C ASP A 162 10.09 53.97 10.31
N ASN A 163 10.35 53.58 11.56
CA ASN A 163 10.85 54.47 12.61
C ASN A 163 12.28 54.97 12.33
N ALA A 164 13.16 54.12 11.78
CA ALA A 164 14.50 54.51 11.37
C ALA A 164 14.47 55.45 10.15
N ALA A 165 13.56 55.22 9.20
CA ALA A 165 13.33 56.11 8.06
C ALA A 165 12.74 57.46 8.51
N ALA A 166 11.85 57.46 9.50
CA ALA A 166 11.33 58.70 10.11
C ALA A 166 12.41 59.47 10.88
N ALA A 167 13.33 58.78 11.56
CA ALA A 167 14.49 59.39 12.21
C ALA A 167 15.51 59.96 11.21
N ALA A 168 15.63 59.35 10.01
CA ALA A 168 16.44 59.86 8.92
C ALA A 168 15.77 61.01 8.12
N ALA A 169 14.43 61.11 8.16
CA ALA A 169 13.64 62.17 7.55
C ALA A 169 13.34 63.35 8.51
N ALA A 170 13.71 63.24 9.79
CA ALA A 170 13.66 64.36 10.72
C ALA A 170 14.72 65.41 10.33
N PRO A 171 14.35 66.69 10.16
CA PRO A 171 15.30 67.73 9.79
C PRO A 171 16.35 67.89 10.88
N ALA A 172 17.62 67.89 10.47
CA ALA A 172 18.77 68.15 11.33
C ALA A 172 18.52 69.38 12.23
N PRO A 173 18.78 69.30 13.55
CA PRO A 173 18.84 70.50 14.37
C PRO A 173 19.94 71.40 13.81
N LYS A 174 19.56 72.65 13.51
CA LYS A 174 20.44 73.69 12.97
C LYS A 174 21.69 73.81 13.83
N ARG A 175 22.83 73.49 13.23
CA ARG A 175 24.17 73.85 13.66
C ARG A 175 24.29 75.38 13.64
N PRO A 176 24.73 76.05 14.72
CA PRO A 176 25.20 77.43 14.65
C PRO A 176 26.50 77.45 13.84
N GLU A 177 26.53 78.27 12.80
CA GLU A 177 27.69 78.48 11.95
C GLU A 177 28.84 79.17 12.72
N PRO A 178 30.10 78.81 12.44
CA PRO A 178 31.27 79.56 12.86
C PRO A 178 31.51 80.75 11.90
N GLN A 179 31.44 81.97 12.42
CA GLN A 179 31.92 83.15 11.70
C GLN A 179 33.43 83.27 11.85
N GLN A 180 34.14 83.02 10.74
CA GLN A 180 35.55 83.41 10.56
C GLN A 180 35.59 84.91 10.26
N GLY A 181 36.22 85.67 11.15
CA GLY A 181 36.65 87.03 10.89
C GLY A 181 38.11 87.02 10.45
N GLU A 182 38.36 87.38 9.20
CA GLU A 182 39.65 87.91 8.78
C GLU A 182 39.40 89.16 7.93
N THR A 183 39.94 90.29 8.38
CA THR A 183 40.84 91.18 7.64
C THR A 183 40.82 92.55 8.30
N HIS A 184 41.95 92.99 8.83
CA HIS A 184 42.49 94.33 8.56
C HIS A 184 43.99 94.32 8.86
N GLY A 185 44.77 94.40 7.79
CA GLY A 185 46.22 94.58 7.84
C GLY A 185 46.61 96.05 8.00
N PHE A 186 47.59 96.24 8.89
CA PHE A 186 48.74 97.16 8.86
C PHE A 186 48.56 98.65 8.52
N ALA A 187 48.89 99.50 9.49
CA ALA A 187 49.80 100.64 9.30
C ALA A 187 50.43 101.07 10.63
N ALA A 188 51.74 101.29 10.59
CA ALA A 188 52.61 101.73 11.67
C ALA A 188 52.46 103.24 11.99
N GLY A 189 52.89 103.67 13.18
CA GLY A 189 53.23 105.07 13.43
C GLY A 189 53.21 105.55 14.89
N ALA A 190 54.36 105.43 15.56
CA ALA A 190 54.99 106.38 16.51
C ALA A 190 54.18 107.23 17.52
N GLY A 191 54.67 107.24 18.78
CA GLY A 191 54.39 108.28 19.79
C GLY A 191 54.39 107.71 21.22
N ALA A 192 55.54 107.34 21.80
CA ALA A 192 56.38 108.22 22.63
C ALA A 192 55.65 108.93 23.79
N ALA A 193 55.95 108.42 25.00
CA ALA A 193 56.24 109.15 26.24
C ALA A 193 55.15 110.02 26.92
N GLY A 194 54.97 109.78 28.23
CA GLY A 194 54.56 110.85 29.14
C GLY A 194 53.88 110.44 30.45
N ALA A 195 54.69 110.19 31.48
CA ALA A 195 54.51 110.60 32.88
C ALA A 195 53.22 110.22 33.65
N GLY A 196 53.38 109.37 34.67
CA GLY A 196 52.39 109.16 35.74
C GLY A 196 52.74 107.99 36.67
N ALA A 197 54.01 107.88 37.06
CA ALA A 197 54.53 106.81 37.91
C ALA A 197 53.93 106.92 39.34
N GLY A 198 53.08 105.97 39.71
CA GLY A 198 52.63 105.81 41.11
C GLY A 198 51.33 105.02 41.31
N SER A 199 50.35 105.11 40.39
CA SER A 199 49.00 104.52 40.59
C SER A 199 48.53 103.56 39.47
N ALA A 200 49.06 103.67 38.24
CA ALA A 200 48.71 102.76 37.14
C ALA A 200 49.29 101.34 37.28
N ALA A 201 50.45 101.22 37.93
CA ALA A 201 51.11 99.92 38.13
C ALA A 201 50.30 98.98 39.06
N GLY A 202 49.59 99.53 40.06
CA GLY A 202 48.73 98.74 40.94
C GLY A 202 47.49 98.20 40.25
N VAL A 203 46.90 98.98 39.33
CA VAL A 203 45.74 98.56 38.54
C VAL A 203 46.14 97.54 37.46
N ILE A 204 47.30 97.70 36.82
CA ILE A 204 47.83 96.71 35.86
C ILE A 204 48.18 95.40 36.57
N ALA A 205 48.76 95.45 37.77
CA ALA A 205 49.04 94.24 38.55
C ALA A 205 47.75 93.53 39.01
N LEU A 206 46.70 94.29 39.35
CA LEU A 206 45.38 93.72 39.66
C LEU A 206 44.72 93.12 38.43
N ALA A 207 44.83 93.77 37.27
CA ALA A 207 44.30 93.28 36.00
C ALA A 207 45.03 92.02 35.52
N GLN A 208 46.36 91.95 35.66
CA GLN A 208 47.15 90.74 35.40
C GLN A 208 46.74 89.61 36.34
N LYS A 209 46.60 89.90 37.65
CA LYS A 209 46.15 88.90 38.61
C LYS A 209 44.74 88.37 38.33
N LEU A 210 43.80 89.25 37.94
CA LEU A 210 42.44 88.87 37.56
C LEU A 210 42.42 88.09 36.24
N HIS A 211 43.26 88.48 35.28
CA HIS A 211 43.44 87.75 34.04
C HIS A 211 43.99 86.35 34.29
N ASP A 212 45.06 86.22 35.07
CA ASP A 212 45.68 84.94 35.41
C ASP A 212 44.72 84.06 36.23
N GLU A 213 43.85 84.68 37.05
CA GLU A 213 42.76 84.01 37.73
C GLU A 213 41.70 83.46 36.77
N HIS A 214 41.23 84.27 35.82
CA HIS A 214 40.28 83.80 34.81
C HIS A 214 40.86 82.77 33.85
N VAL A 215 42.15 82.87 33.51
CA VAL A 215 42.85 81.85 32.71
C VAL A 215 42.89 80.54 33.48
N ARG A 216 43.28 80.57 34.76
CA ARG A 216 43.31 79.38 35.62
C ARG A 216 41.92 78.77 35.85
N GLU A 217 40.87 79.58 36.01
CA GLU A 217 39.48 79.12 36.09
C GLU A 217 39.00 78.53 34.76
N GLY A 218 39.39 79.14 33.64
CA GLY A 218 39.15 78.64 32.28
C GLY A 218 39.83 77.30 32.02
N GLU A 219 41.08 77.15 32.44
CA GLU A 219 41.82 75.88 32.37
C GLU A 219 41.19 74.81 33.26
N ALA A 220 40.83 75.15 34.50
CA ALA A 220 40.17 74.20 35.42
C ALA A 220 38.80 73.74 34.90
N THR A 221 38.01 74.64 34.32
CA THR A 221 36.70 74.30 33.72
C THR A 221 36.87 73.50 32.44
N ARG A 222 37.84 73.82 31.58
CA ARG A 222 38.20 73.02 30.41
C ARG A 222 38.59 71.61 30.81
N ASP A 223 39.49 71.45 31.77
CA ASP A 223 39.95 70.14 32.23
C ASP A 223 38.81 69.32 32.84
N LYS A 224 37.92 69.98 33.58
CA LYS A 224 36.71 69.34 34.10
C LYS A 224 35.81 68.84 32.96
N LEU A 225 35.54 69.69 31.98
CA LEU A 225 34.70 69.31 30.84
C LEU A 225 35.32 68.18 30.01
N ILE A 226 36.64 68.17 29.85
CA ILE A 226 37.35 67.08 29.17
C ILE A 226 37.21 65.77 29.95
N ARG A 227 37.37 65.79 31.28
CA ARG A 227 37.16 64.59 32.12
C ARG A 227 35.71 64.10 32.03
N ASP A 228 34.74 64.99 32.21
CA ASP A 228 33.33 64.63 32.13
C ASP A 228 32.99 64.04 30.75
N ALA A 229 33.53 64.63 29.67
CA ALA A 229 33.35 64.12 28.31
C ALA A 229 34.03 62.77 28.08
N GLN A 230 35.22 62.55 28.63
CA GLN A 230 35.95 61.27 28.58
C GLN A 230 35.18 60.18 29.33
N ASP A 231 34.72 60.47 30.55
CA ASP A 231 33.93 59.54 31.35
C ASP A 231 32.62 59.16 30.64
N HIS A 232 31.95 60.13 30.02
CA HIS A 232 30.75 59.88 29.22
C HIS A 232 31.05 59.03 27.97
N HIS A 233 32.14 59.33 27.25
CA HIS A 233 32.57 58.56 26.10
C HIS A 233 32.86 57.11 26.49
N ASP A 234 33.66 56.90 27.53
CA ASP A 234 34.08 55.57 27.97
C ASP A 234 32.88 54.75 28.47
N LYS A 235 31.91 55.40 29.12
CA LYS A 235 30.64 54.77 29.49
C LYS A 235 29.84 54.33 28.27
N VAL A 236 29.66 55.21 27.27
CA VAL A 236 28.90 54.88 26.06
C VAL A 236 29.58 53.76 25.27
N VAL A 237 30.91 53.79 25.15
CA VAL A 237 31.68 52.74 24.48
C VAL A 237 31.62 51.43 25.26
N GLY A 238 31.69 51.47 26.59
CA GLY A 238 31.53 50.29 27.46
C GLY A 238 30.15 49.65 27.33
N ASP A 239 29.09 50.46 27.36
CA ASP A 239 27.71 50.00 27.20
C ASP A 239 27.48 49.42 25.78
N ALA A 240 28.01 50.08 24.74
CA ALA A 240 27.91 49.61 23.37
C ALA A 240 28.66 48.29 23.14
N ASN A 241 29.88 48.16 23.68
CA ASN A 241 30.66 46.92 23.61
C ASN A 241 29.97 45.79 24.36
N SER A 242 29.46 46.04 25.57
CA SER A 242 28.72 45.04 26.35
C SER A 242 27.50 44.51 25.60
N LYS A 243 26.74 45.42 24.97
CA LYS A 243 25.56 45.04 24.19
C LYS A 243 25.94 44.31 22.89
N SER A 244 27.05 44.68 22.25
CA SER A 244 27.57 43.97 21.09
C SER A 244 28.00 42.54 21.44
N GLU A 245 28.73 42.37 22.54
CA GLU A 245 29.15 41.06 23.03
C GLU A 245 27.96 40.18 23.40
N GLU A 246 26.93 40.74 24.04
CA GLU A 246 25.69 40.02 24.34
C GLU A 246 24.94 39.58 23.06
N LEU A 247 24.83 40.45 22.06
CA LEU A 247 24.20 40.11 20.78
C LEU A 247 24.99 39.03 20.02
N VAL A 248 26.32 39.11 20.03
CA VAL A 248 27.17 38.10 19.40
C VAL A 248 27.04 36.77 20.15
N ARG A 249 27.07 36.79 21.48
CA ARG A 249 26.92 35.58 22.30
C ARG A 249 25.58 34.91 22.10
N THR A 250 24.48 35.68 22.13
CA THR A 250 23.14 35.16 21.89
C THR A 250 22.96 34.66 20.46
N GLY A 251 23.55 35.34 19.47
CA GLY A 251 23.58 34.89 18.08
C GLY A 251 24.34 33.57 17.92
N GLN A 252 25.52 33.45 18.52
CA GLN A 252 26.33 32.22 18.50
C GLN A 252 25.60 31.06 19.18
N SER A 253 25.03 31.26 20.37
CA SER A 253 24.28 30.20 21.06
C SER A 253 23.08 29.70 20.25
N LYS A 254 22.30 30.61 19.64
CA LYS A 254 21.19 30.21 18.77
C LYS A 254 21.67 29.47 17.53
N TYR A 255 22.76 29.92 16.92
CA TYR A 255 23.33 29.26 15.75
C TYR A 255 23.76 27.82 16.07
N ASP A 256 24.45 27.62 17.20
CA ASP A 256 24.87 26.30 17.66
C ASP A 256 23.66 25.41 17.98
N GLU A 257 22.61 25.96 18.58
CA GLU A 257 21.35 25.26 18.84
C GLU A 257 20.67 24.83 17.54
N PHE A 258 20.61 25.70 16.52
CA PHE A 258 20.07 25.36 15.20
C PHE A 258 20.89 24.28 14.51
N LEU A 259 22.22 24.34 14.57
CA LEU A 259 23.07 23.31 14.00
C LEU A 259 22.92 21.97 14.71
N SER A 260 22.82 21.98 16.05
CA SER A 260 22.60 20.77 16.84
C SER A 260 21.25 20.13 16.52
N THR A 261 20.18 20.94 16.53
CA THR A 261 18.83 20.49 16.20
C THR A 261 18.73 20.01 14.74
N GLY A 262 19.38 20.72 13.82
CA GLY A 262 19.42 20.36 12.40
C GLY A 262 20.13 19.02 12.18
N LYS A 263 21.30 18.81 12.81
CA LYS A 263 22.03 17.53 12.77
C LYS A 263 21.21 16.40 13.38
N ALA A 264 20.66 16.60 14.57
CA ALA A 264 19.84 15.58 15.23
C ALA A 264 18.62 15.17 14.38
N LYS A 265 17.93 16.14 13.76
CA LYS A 265 16.82 15.84 12.85
C LYS A 265 17.28 15.11 11.60
N PHE A 266 18.40 15.52 11.01
CA PHE A 266 18.96 14.85 9.83
C PHE A 266 19.32 13.39 10.15
N ASP A 267 20.02 13.15 11.25
CA ASP A 267 20.41 11.82 11.69
C ASP A 267 19.18 10.94 11.97
N ASP A 268 18.14 11.49 12.62
CA ASP A 268 16.87 10.81 12.83
C ASP A 268 16.15 10.46 11.51
N PHE A 269 16.15 11.37 10.52
CA PHE A 269 15.59 11.09 9.20
C PHE A 269 16.37 9.99 8.48
N VAL A 270 17.71 10.02 8.54
CA VAL A 270 18.56 8.98 7.95
C VAL A 270 18.29 7.63 8.62
N GLN A 271 18.20 7.60 9.96
CA GLN A 271 17.94 6.39 10.72
C GLN A 271 16.53 5.82 10.43
N ARG A 272 15.50 6.68 10.35
CA ARG A 272 14.15 6.27 9.96
C ARG A 272 14.12 5.76 8.52
N GLY A 273 14.84 6.41 7.60
CA GLY A 273 14.99 5.98 6.22
C GLY A 273 15.65 4.60 6.10
N GLN A 274 16.75 4.39 6.82
CA GLN A 274 17.46 3.11 6.87
C GLN A 274 16.59 2.00 7.46
N SER A 275 15.96 2.25 8.61
CA SER A 275 15.04 1.29 9.23
C SER A 275 13.89 0.89 8.31
N LYS A 276 13.30 1.86 7.61
CA LYS A 276 12.20 1.60 6.66
C LYS A 276 12.68 0.84 5.42
N TYR A 277 13.87 1.14 4.94
CA TYR A 277 14.48 0.41 3.84
C TYR A 277 14.71 -1.06 4.22
N ASP A 278 15.33 -1.31 5.38
CA ASP A 278 15.60 -2.65 5.86
C ASP A 278 14.29 -3.43 6.12
N GLU A 279 13.28 -2.77 6.70
CA GLU A 279 11.95 -3.35 6.89
C GLU A 279 11.32 -3.78 5.55
N LEU A 280 11.41 -2.92 4.52
CA LEU A 280 10.86 -3.22 3.19
C LEU A 280 11.61 -4.36 2.49
N VAL A 281 12.94 -4.36 2.59
CA VAL A 281 13.77 -5.44 2.03
C VAL A 281 13.48 -6.77 2.72
N ASN A 282 13.42 -6.79 4.05
CA ASN A 282 13.10 -8.00 4.81
C ASN A 282 11.69 -8.50 4.53
N SER A 283 10.71 -7.60 4.45
CA SER A 283 9.33 -7.89 4.04
C SER A 283 9.27 -8.48 2.62
N GLY A 284 10.01 -7.89 1.68
CA GLY A 284 10.09 -8.36 0.31
C GLY A 284 10.72 -9.75 0.21
N GLN A 285 11.84 -9.97 0.89
CA GLN A 285 12.53 -11.26 0.95
C GLN A 285 11.66 -12.34 1.60
N ALA A 286 11.01 -12.05 2.73
CA ALA A 286 10.12 -12.99 3.40
C ALA A 286 8.93 -13.41 2.51
N LYS A 287 8.31 -12.45 1.81
CA LYS A 287 7.22 -12.74 0.86
C LYS A 287 7.72 -13.56 -0.33
N HIS A 288 8.89 -13.21 -0.87
CA HIS A 288 9.50 -13.96 -1.96
C HIS A 288 9.75 -15.41 -1.54
N ASP A 289 10.35 -15.63 -0.38
CA ASP A 289 10.68 -16.97 0.11
C ASP A 289 9.43 -17.80 0.41
N ASP A 290 8.37 -17.17 0.94
CA ASP A 290 7.07 -17.82 1.11
C ASP A 290 6.43 -18.20 -0.23
N LEU A 291 6.48 -17.33 -1.24
CA LEU A 291 6.01 -17.65 -2.59
C LEU A 291 6.80 -18.79 -3.23
N VAL A 292 8.12 -18.80 -3.07
CA VAL A 292 8.97 -19.88 -3.59
C VAL A 292 8.64 -21.19 -2.88
N LYS A 293 8.49 -21.17 -1.55
CA LYS A 293 8.16 -22.35 -0.76
C LYS A 293 6.77 -22.91 -1.11
N THR A 294 5.77 -22.05 -1.21
CA THR A 294 4.41 -22.46 -1.60
C THR A 294 4.35 -22.94 -3.05
N GLY A 295 5.12 -22.30 -3.94
CA GLY A 295 5.30 -22.74 -5.33
C GLY A 295 5.93 -24.13 -5.43
N GLN A 296 7.02 -24.37 -4.70
CA GLN A 296 7.69 -25.67 -4.63
C GLN A 296 6.77 -26.75 -4.06
N ALA A 297 6.07 -26.46 -2.95
CA ALA A 297 5.14 -27.42 -2.35
C ALA A 297 4.00 -27.81 -3.31
N ARG A 298 3.40 -26.85 -4.02
CA ARG A 298 2.37 -27.13 -5.03
C ARG A 298 2.91 -27.91 -6.22
N HIS A 299 4.12 -27.59 -6.66
CA HIS A 299 4.78 -28.31 -7.73
C HIS A 299 5.01 -29.77 -7.35
N ASP A 300 5.53 -30.03 -6.15
CA ASP A 300 5.81 -31.38 -5.66
C ASP A 300 4.52 -32.18 -5.44
N GLU A 301 3.46 -31.53 -4.94
CA GLU A 301 2.12 -32.11 -4.83
C GLU A 301 1.55 -32.50 -6.20
N LEU A 302 1.72 -31.63 -7.22
CA LEU A 302 1.23 -31.88 -8.58
C LEU A 302 2.01 -33.03 -9.24
N ILE A 303 3.32 -33.10 -9.05
CA ILE A 303 4.13 -34.22 -9.52
C ILE A 303 3.70 -35.51 -8.84
N SER A 304 3.58 -35.52 -7.52
CA SER A 304 3.16 -36.70 -6.75
C SER A 304 1.78 -37.19 -7.18
N THR A 305 0.81 -36.28 -7.30
CA THR A 305 -0.54 -36.60 -7.79
C THR A 305 -0.52 -37.13 -9.22
N GLY A 306 0.32 -36.56 -10.09
CA GLY A 306 0.50 -37.01 -11.46
C GLY A 306 1.09 -38.43 -11.53
N GLN A 307 2.13 -38.70 -10.74
CA GLN A 307 2.78 -40.01 -10.64
C GLN A 307 1.81 -41.07 -10.11
N HIS A 308 1.09 -40.79 -9.03
CA HIS A 308 0.09 -41.70 -8.49
C HIS A 308 -0.99 -42.05 -9.51
N LYS A 309 -1.57 -41.05 -10.19
CA LYS A 309 -2.58 -41.29 -11.23
C LYS A 309 -2.02 -42.11 -12.40
N HIS A 310 -0.80 -41.81 -12.82
CA HIS A 310 -0.12 -42.55 -13.86
C HIS A 310 0.05 -44.02 -13.47
N ASP A 311 0.55 -44.30 -12.27
CA ASP A 311 0.81 -45.64 -11.79
C ASP A 311 -0.49 -46.44 -11.61
N ASP A 312 -1.55 -45.79 -11.11
CA ASP A 312 -2.89 -46.37 -11.00
C ASP A 312 -3.48 -46.73 -12.38
N LEU A 313 -3.31 -45.85 -13.38
CA LEU A 313 -3.74 -46.12 -14.75
C LEU A 313 -2.98 -47.30 -15.36
N ILE A 314 -1.67 -47.38 -15.15
CA ILE A 314 -0.86 -48.51 -15.61
C ILE A 314 -1.30 -49.81 -14.94
N LYS A 315 -1.53 -49.78 -13.63
CA LYS A 315 -2.00 -50.96 -12.90
C LYS A 315 -3.35 -51.43 -13.43
N THR A 316 -4.32 -50.51 -13.55
CA THR A 316 -5.65 -50.81 -14.07
C THR A 316 -5.59 -51.37 -15.49
N ALA A 317 -4.79 -50.76 -16.37
CA ALA A 317 -4.63 -51.23 -17.75
C ALA A 317 -4.00 -52.64 -17.82
N ASN A 318 -3.03 -52.94 -16.93
CA ASN A 318 -2.42 -54.27 -16.86
C ASN A 318 -3.39 -55.33 -16.30
N ASP A 319 -4.21 -54.96 -15.32
CA ASP A 319 -5.23 -55.84 -14.74
C ASP A 319 -6.32 -56.15 -15.78
N GLU A 320 -6.80 -55.14 -16.51
CA GLU A 320 -7.73 -55.30 -17.63
C GLU A 320 -7.13 -56.19 -18.73
N ARG A 321 -5.88 -55.94 -19.13
CA ARG A 321 -5.18 -56.77 -20.12
C ARG A 321 -5.12 -58.23 -19.68
N THR A 322 -4.80 -58.48 -18.41
CA THR A 322 -4.70 -59.84 -17.86
C THR A 322 -6.06 -60.53 -17.84
N THR A 323 -7.11 -59.79 -17.48
CA THR A 323 -8.50 -60.28 -17.50
C THR A 323 -8.93 -60.66 -18.92
N VAL A 324 -8.70 -59.77 -19.89
CA VAL A 324 -9.02 -60.00 -21.31
C VAL A 324 -8.27 -61.21 -21.85
N LEU A 325 -6.97 -61.34 -21.58
CA LEU A 325 -6.18 -62.51 -22.02
C LEU A 325 -6.67 -63.82 -21.40
N THR A 326 -7.11 -63.78 -20.14
CA THR A 326 -7.66 -64.96 -19.45
C THR A 326 -9.00 -65.38 -20.05
N ASP A 327 -9.87 -64.41 -20.35
CA ASP A 327 -11.15 -64.67 -21.03
C ASP A 327 -10.94 -65.22 -22.44
N LEU A 328 -10.08 -64.59 -23.25
CA LEU A 328 -9.72 -65.11 -24.58
C LEU A 328 -9.14 -66.52 -24.52
N GLY A 329 -8.30 -66.82 -23.52
CA GLY A 329 -7.78 -68.17 -23.28
C GLY A 329 -8.89 -69.18 -22.99
N SER A 330 -9.83 -68.81 -22.12
CA SER A 330 -10.99 -69.65 -21.77
C SER A 330 -11.91 -69.89 -22.98
N GLN A 331 -12.16 -68.86 -23.78
CA GLN A 331 -12.93 -68.97 -25.02
C GLN A 331 -12.25 -69.89 -26.04
N ARG A 332 -10.93 -69.75 -26.20
CA ARG A 332 -10.13 -70.66 -27.05
C ARG A 332 -10.25 -72.10 -26.59
N ASP A 333 -10.15 -72.37 -25.29
CA ASP A 333 -10.21 -73.72 -24.74
C ASP A 333 -11.61 -74.34 -24.88
N ALA A 334 -12.66 -73.53 -24.71
CA ALA A 334 -14.04 -73.92 -24.97
C ALA A 334 -14.27 -74.26 -26.45
N LEU A 335 -13.77 -73.43 -27.38
CA LEU A 335 -13.83 -73.70 -28.81
C LEU A 335 -13.05 -74.96 -29.19
N THR A 336 -11.86 -75.17 -28.60
CA THR A 336 -11.05 -76.36 -28.83
C THR A 336 -11.78 -77.62 -28.37
N SER A 337 -12.36 -77.60 -27.17
CA SER A 337 -13.18 -78.71 -26.65
C SER A 337 -14.40 -78.99 -27.53
N LYS A 338 -15.04 -77.95 -28.08
CA LYS A 338 -16.15 -78.09 -29.03
C LYS A 338 -15.72 -78.76 -30.33
N ILE A 339 -14.55 -78.38 -30.86
CA ILE A 339 -13.96 -79.00 -32.06
C ILE A 339 -13.69 -80.48 -31.80
N ASP A 340 -13.09 -80.84 -30.67
CA ASP A 340 -12.79 -82.24 -30.34
C ASP A 340 -14.06 -83.06 -30.16
N SER A 341 -15.09 -82.50 -29.51
CA SER A 341 -16.42 -83.13 -29.40
C SER A 341 -17.06 -83.37 -30.78
N LEU A 342 -16.97 -82.40 -31.70
CA LEU A 342 -17.49 -82.54 -33.06
C LEU A 342 -16.72 -83.61 -33.86
N ARG A 343 -15.39 -83.67 -33.72
CA ARG A 343 -14.56 -84.72 -34.33
C ARG A 343 -14.89 -86.11 -33.79
N GLY A 344 -15.12 -86.23 -32.49
CA GLY A 344 -15.59 -87.47 -31.86
C GLY A 344 -16.95 -87.90 -32.42
N PHE A 345 -17.91 -86.98 -32.47
CA PHE A 345 -19.23 -87.24 -33.07
C PHE A 345 -19.13 -87.67 -34.53
N GLU A 346 -18.26 -87.03 -35.32
CA GLU A 346 -18.02 -87.42 -36.72
C GLU A 346 -17.45 -88.85 -36.82
N SER A 347 -16.46 -89.18 -36.00
CA SER A 347 -15.87 -90.52 -35.97
C SER A 347 -16.91 -91.59 -35.62
N ASP A 348 -17.70 -91.36 -34.57
CA ASP A 348 -18.76 -92.26 -34.15
C ASP A 348 -19.86 -92.40 -35.21
N TYR A 349 -20.25 -91.29 -35.84
CA TYR A 349 -21.23 -91.28 -36.92
C TYR A 349 -20.73 -92.09 -38.12
N ARG A 350 -19.47 -91.88 -38.54
CA ARG A 350 -18.84 -92.68 -39.61
C ARG A 350 -18.76 -94.15 -39.26
N SER A 351 -18.45 -94.50 -38.00
CA SER A 351 -18.42 -95.89 -37.54
C SER A 351 -19.81 -96.53 -37.58
N LYS A 352 -20.84 -95.82 -37.12
CA LYS A 352 -22.24 -96.28 -37.20
C LYS A 352 -22.72 -96.44 -38.63
N LEU A 353 -22.41 -95.48 -39.50
CA LEU A 353 -22.74 -95.55 -40.93
C LEU A 353 -22.04 -96.74 -41.60
N ARG A 354 -20.74 -96.93 -41.33
CA ARG A 354 -19.98 -98.08 -41.83
C ARG A 354 -20.59 -99.40 -41.36
N GLY A 355 -20.86 -99.54 -40.06
CA GLY A 355 -21.47 -100.75 -39.51
C GLY A 355 -22.89 -101.01 -40.05
N TYR A 356 -23.68 -99.97 -40.29
CA TYR A 356 -25.00 -100.10 -40.93
C TYR A 356 -24.87 -100.61 -42.37
N ILE A 357 -23.98 -100.02 -43.16
CA ILE A 357 -23.73 -100.43 -44.55
C ILE A 357 -23.18 -101.87 -44.59
N GLU A 358 -22.23 -102.22 -43.72
CA GLU A 358 -21.69 -103.59 -43.60
C GLU A 358 -22.79 -104.60 -43.21
N GLY A 359 -23.64 -104.25 -42.24
CA GLY A 359 -24.77 -105.10 -41.84
C GLY A 359 -25.80 -105.29 -42.97
N GLN A 360 -26.11 -104.25 -43.73
CA GLN A 360 -26.96 -104.37 -44.92
C GLN A 360 -26.31 -105.26 -46.00
N LEU A 361 -24.99 -105.12 -46.21
CA LEU A 361 -24.23 -105.96 -47.13
C LEU A 361 -24.25 -107.44 -46.73
N ASP A 362 -24.10 -107.74 -45.45
CA ASP A 362 -24.14 -109.11 -44.96
C ASP A 362 -25.55 -109.72 -44.99
N GLN A 363 -26.62 -108.94 -44.75
CA GLN A 363 -27.99 -109.38 -45.01
C GLN A 363 -28.22 -109.71 -46.49
N LEU A 364 -27.68 -108.90 -47.41
CA LEU A 364 -27.73 -109.19 -48.84
C LEU A 364 -26.99 -110.50 -49.20
N LYS A 365 -25.81 -110.74 -48.60
CA LYS A 365 -25.09 -112.00 -48.77
C LYS A 365 -25.84 -113.19 -48.18
N SER A 366 -26.45 -113.05 -47.00
CA SER A 366 -27.18 -114.15 -46.35
C SER A 366 -28.42 -114.53 -47.14
N VAL A 367 -29.18 -113.54 -47.62
CA VAL A 367 -30.34 -113.77 -48.51
C VAL A 367 -29.88 -114.44 -49.82
N GLY A 368 -28.76 -114.00 -50.41
CA GLY A 368 -28.18 -114.65 -51.58
C GLY A 368 -27.66 -116.08 -51.33
N LEU A 369 -27.17 -116.38 -50.12
CA LEU A 369 -26.71 -117.71 -49.71
C LEU A 369 -27.88 -118.65 -49.36
N ASP A 370 -28.98 -118.12 -48.82
CA ASP A 370 -30.20 -118.88 -48.55
C ASP A 370 -30.94 -119.24 -49.83
N ASP A 371 -30.91 -118.37 -50.86
CA ASP A 371 -31.42 -118.72 -52.19
C ASP A 371 -30.54 -119.79 -52.87
N VAL A 372 -29.21 -119.77 -52.71
CA VAL A 372 -28.31 -120.84 -53.19
C VAL A 372 -28.48 -122.15 -52.42
N LYS A 373 -28.77 -122.11 -51.11
CA LYS A 373 -29.02 -123.32 -50.30
C LYS A 373 -30.39 -123.94 -50.56
N ARG A 374 -31.41 -123.14 -50.92
CA ARG A 374 -32.71 -123.67 -51.35
C ARG A 374 -32.60 -124.43 -52.67
N ASP A 375 -31.79 -123.95 -53.61
CA ASP A 375 -31.52 -124.68 -54.86
C ASP A 375 -30.75 -125.99 -54.66
N ASN A 376 -29.95 -126.11 -53.59
CA ASN A 376 -29.15 -127.33 -53.33
C ASN A 376 -29.86 -128.39 -52.44
N GLN A 377 -31.15 -128.21 -52.14
CA GLN A 377 -31.99 -129.21 -51.44
C GLN A 377 -33.19 -129.69 -52.30
N GLN A 378 -33.28 -129.27 -53.57
CA GLN A 378 -34.31 -129.71 -54.52
C GLN A 378 -33.78 -130.48 -55.74
N GLY A 379 -32.50 -130.85 -55.76
CA GLY A 379 -31.93 -131.85 -56.67
C GLY A 379 -31.42 -133.04 -55.90
#